data_AF-A0A2E8RVC9-F1
#
_entry.id   AF-A0A2E8RVC9-F1
#
_cell.length_a   1.000
_cell.length_b   1.000
_cell.length_c   1.000
_cell.angle_alpha   90.00
_cell.angle_beta   90.00
_cell.angle_gamma   90.00
#
_symmetry.space_group_name_H-M   'P 1'
#
loop_
_entity.id
_entity.type
_entity.pdbx_description
1 polymer ?
#
loop_
_entity_poly.entity_id
_entity_poly.type
_entity_poly.pdbx_seq_one_letter_code
_entity_poly.pdbx_strand_id
1 'polypeptide(L)'
;MQGLMKVFRLVVAASFLASMLVACGGDDSGTGSQAAPCSGLADCEEGQVCVDVNGDGQATCEEVECDCAGCPECPDGYVCSSEVTNSSLGGVCIPDGTAPQCLSDDECPEGICENGLCVDPTASCVELGCQGTDVCDELTGECKPASNGDFICDSCTNDTDCGGPNDSCTPLSSGLACTAGCNADADCSIGFKCLQATNAAGKQCVPYSNKCSGCVVDGCPAGQVCNFGNGQCTSAISTCGACQLDYQCSGDGSSLCYRPDGSSVGVCAPACGQSNACPENSSCSLSVEGRQVCGFLGGTCCYGAQCAACNCAADQPICVDGQCVQCLTDSDCPVGAGPCDPNTNQCEGSSCSDPTPFLYEGACVECLNGTHCASGMCDTTTHTCSSDICDVCQDPYPACAEVGGQLTCVQCSADDDSYCVSIGGTCDAATFTCQGGTTQVGQCNTDADCPPSPFDGAPMICDPASGACVDPGGKCDGVTAMCPSGECATLLDAAGGGVPIPPELLGGTGIPGFCVCDPAQGDAQCPSGLSCVQDQTQALLCALTSGGGDFESLFQSLLGQQPVCLPCGSGGSGIPGLPF
;
A
#
# COMPACT_ATOMS: atom_id res chain seq x y z
N MET A 1 59.67 -22.17 -10.96
CA MET A 1 60.08 -22.47 -12.35
C MET A 1 59.03 -21.77 -13.22
N GLN A 2 59.32 -20.62 -13.86
CA GLN A 2 60.12 -20.38 -15.08
C GLN A 2 59.35 -20.67 -16.39
N GLY A 3 59.35 -19.68 -17.31
CA GLY A 3 58.50 -19.58 -18.52
C GLY A 3 57.86 -18.18 -18.57
N LEU A 4 58.40 -17.08 -19.15
CA LEU A 4 59.23 -16.87 -20.38
C LEU A 4 58.46 -17.26 -21.66
N MET A 5 58.36 -16.53 -22.79
CA MET A 5 58.92 -15.27 -23.36
C MET A 5 57.90 -14.67 -24.40
N LYS A 6 57.94 -13.45 -24.99
CA LYS A 6 58.84 -12.26 -24.90
C LYS A 6 58.17 -10.94 -25.40
N VAL A 7 58.76 -9.83 -24.98
CA VAL A 7 58.77 -8.44 -25.51
C VAL A 7 59.63 -8.27 -26.78
N PHE A 8 59.33 -7.30 -27.66
CA PHE A 8 60.30 -6.68 -28.61
C PHE A 8 60.01 -5.18 -28.89
N ARG A 9 61.01 -4.41 -29.37
CA ARG A 9 60.96 -2.95 -29.69
C ARG A 9 61.78 -2.59 -30.96
N LEU A 10 61.27 -1.70 -31.84
CA LEU A 10 62.00 -0.81 -32.81
C LEU A 10 60.96 0.12 -33.53
N VAL A 11 61.05 1.45 -33.76
CA VAL A 11 62.00 2.58 -33.49
C VAL A 11 62.95 3.01 -34.65
N VAL A 12 63.14 4.35 -34.80
CA VAL A 12 64.13 5.17 -35.58
C VAL A 12 63.72 5.79 -36.96
N ALA A 13 63.77 7.14 -37.01
CA ALA A 13 64.11 8.11 -38.10
C ALA A 13 63.28 8.36 -39.39
N ALA A 14 62.58 9.51 -39.41
CA ALA A 14 62.89 10.78 -40.14
C ALA A 14 63.35 10.85 -41.63
N SER A 15 62.66 11.70 -42.42
CA SER A 15 63.18 12.76 -43.37
C SER A 15 61.97 13.44 -44.07
N PHE A 16 61.75 14.77 -44.07
CA PHE A 16 62.43 15.95 -44.66
C PHE A 16 62.13 16.25 -46.16
N LEU A 17 61.87 17.54 -46.47
CA LEU A 17 61.65 18.21 -47.78
C LEU A 17 60.26 18.03 -48.45
N ALA A 18 59.72 18.95 -49.28
CA ALA A 18 59.64 20.44 -49.27
C ALA A 18 58.98 20.97 -50.58
N SER A 19 58.00 21.90 -50.51
CA SER A 19 57.55 22.90 -51.53
C SER A 19 56.17 23.48 -51.18
N MET A 20 55.69 24.66 -51.62
CA MET A 20 56.31 26.00 -51.80
C MET A 20 55.23 27.02 -52.26
N LEU A 21 54.89 28.03 -51.44
CA LEU A 21 54.08 29.23 -51.78
C LEU A 21 52.63 28.95 -52.29
N VAL A 22 51.67 29.90 -52.33
CA VAL A 22 51.66 31.38 -52.25
C VAL A 22 50.69 31.86 -51.16
N ALA A 23 50.95 33.02 -50.56
CA ALA A 23 50.06 33.67 -49.60
C ALA A 23 49.32 34.90 -50.20
N CYS A 24 48.08 35.10 -49.77
CA CYS A 24 47.50 36.43 -49.57
C CYS A 24 47.40 36.65 -48.05
N GLY A 25 47.60 37.88 -47.58
CA GLY A 25 47.57 38.20 -46.14
C GLY A 25 46.57 39.31 -45.82
N GLY A 26 46.04 39.29 -44.60
CA GLY A 26 45.12 40.28 -44.05
C GLY A 26 45.08 40.18 -42.52
N ASP A 27 45.86 41.06 -41.88
CA ASP A 27 45.85 41.49 -40.46
C ASP A 27 45.62 40.48 -39.31
N ASP A 28 46.68 40.23 -38.53
CA ASP A 28 46.66 39.51 -37.25
C ASP A 28 45.97 40.32 -36.12
N SER A 29 44.79 39.90 -35.65
CA SER A 29 44.28 40.30 -34.31
C SER A 29 43.20 39.37 -33.73
N GLY A 30 43.54 38.09 -33.52
CA GLY A 30 42.68 37.14 -32.81
C GLY A 30 43.47 36.02 -32.12
N THR A 31 43.04 35.58 -30.93
CA THR A 31 43.58 34.38 -30.29
C THR A 31 43.01 33.15 -30.98
N GLY A 32 43.86 32.40 -31.69
CA GLY A 32 43.43 31.20 -32.41
C GLY A 32 43.00 30.06 -31.46
N SER A 33 41.71 30.01 -31.14
CA SER A 33 41.06 28.80 -30.63
C SER A 33 41.23 27.68 -31.65
N GLN A 34 41.59 26.49 -31.18
CA GLN A 34 41.51 25.29 -32.00
C GLN A 34 40.06 24.80 -31.95
N ALA A 35 39.42 24.64 -33.11
CA ALA A 35 38.04 24.19 -33.20
C ALA A 35 37.85 22.91 -32.38
N ALA A 36 36.89 22.92 -31.45
CA ALA A 36 36.63 21.79 -30.57
C ALA A 36 35.97 20.65 -31.38
N PRO A 37 36.39 19.38 -31.18
CA PRO A 37 35.67 18.25 -31.75
C PRO A 37 34.33 18.09 -31.01
N CYS A 38 33.26 17.88 -31.77
CA CYS A 38 31.89 17.86 -31.25
C CYS A 38 31.12 16.62 -31.69
N SER A 39 30.06 16.32 -30.94
CA SER A 39 29.11 15.22 -31.18
C SER A 39 27.66 15.71 -31.27
N GLY A 40 27.38 16.89 -30.73
CA GLY A 40 26.16 17.67 -30.94
C GLY A 40 26.39 19.16 -30.65
N LEU A 41 25.34 19.97 -30.78
CA LEU A 41 25.43 21.43 -30.64
C LEU A 41 25.87 21.87 -29.22
N ALA A 42 25.57 21.07 -28.19
CA ALA A 42 25.94 21.34 -26.80
C ALA A 42 27.45 21.20 -26.51
N ASP A 43 28.25 20.68 -27.45
CA ASP A 43 29.71 20.63 -27.34
C ASP A 43 30.40 21.91 -27.86
N CYS A 44 29.63 22.88 -28.37
CA CYS A 44 30.13 24.10 -29.02
C CYS A 44 29.89 25.38 -28.19
N GLU A 45 30.72 26.40 -28.42
CA GLU A 45 30.53 27.72 -27.79
C GLU A 45 29.41 28.52 -28.49
N GLU A 46 28.84 29.50 -27.79
CA GLU A 46 27.71 30.30 -28.27
C GLU A 46 28.04 31.01 -29.59
N GLY A 47 27.26 30.72 -30.64
CA GLY A 47 27.49 31.23 -32.01
C GLY A 47 28.14 30.22 -32.98
N GLN A 48 28.66 29.09 -32.49
CA GLN A 48 29.23 28.02 -33.32
C GLN A 48 28.22 26.90 -33.60
N VAL A 49 28.37 26.22 -34.74
CA VAL A 49 27.60 25.02 -35.09
C VAL A 49 28.53 23.82 -35.25
N CYS A 50 28.06 22.64 -34.87
CA CYS A 50 28.81 21.39 -34.97
C CYS A 50 28.72 20.81 -36.39
N VAL A 51 29.82 20.87 -37.16
CA VAL A 51 29.83 20.51 -38.58
C VAL A 51 30.93 19.50 -38.94
N ASP A 52 30.57 18.41 -39.62
CA ASP A 52 31.52 17.50 -40.29
C ASP A 52 31.85 18.06 -41.68
N VAL A 53 32.83 18.95 -41.72
CA VAL A 53 33.26 19.67 -42.94
C VAL A 53 33.92 18.71 -43.97
N ASN A 54 34.37 17.53 -43.54
CA ASN A 54 35.13 16.58 -44.36
C ASN A 54 34.31 15.35 -44.80
N GLY A 55 33.19 15.07 -44.13
CA GLY A 55 32.39 13.86 -44.32
C GLY A 55 33.09 12.59 -43.82
N ASP A 56 33.98 12.71 -42.83
CA ASP A 56 34.78 11.60 -42.29
C ASP A 56 34.37 11.15 -40.87
N GLY A 57 33.34 11.78 -40.31
CA GLY A 57 32.81 11.51 -38.97
C GLY A 57 33.49 12.30 -37.85
N GLN A 58 34.36 13.28 -38.17
CA GLN A 58 34.95 14.19 -37.18
C GLN A 58 34.38 15.59 -37.32
N ALA A 59 33.20 15.80 -36.72
CA ALA A 59 32.60 17.12 -36.63
C ALA A 59 33.39 18.04 -35.69
N THR A 60 33.47 19.31 -36.06
CA THR A 60 34.08 20.38 -35.26
C THR A 60 33.17 21.58 -35.16
N CYS A 61 33.29 22.34 -34.08
CA CYS A 61 32.57 23.60 -33.90
C CYS A 61 33.16 24.70 -34.79
N GLU A 62 32.39 25.23 -35.73
CA GLU A 62 32.78 26.35 -36.61
C GLU A 62 31.68 27.43 -36.63
N GLU A 63 32.09 28.68 -36.86
CA GLU A 63 31.18 29.81 -37.12
C GLU A 63 30.81 29.80 -38.62
N VAL A 64 29.55 29.52 -38.95
CA VAL A 64 29.09 29.42 -40.36
C VAL A 64 28.41 30.72 -40.79
N GLU A 65 29.21 31.62 -41.38
CA GLU A 65 28.72 32.80 -42.10
C GLU A 65 27.96 32.41 -43.38
N CYS A 66 26.84 33.09 -43.63
CA CYS A 66 25.97 32.88 -44.79
C CYS A 66 25.52 34.22 -45.41
N ASP A 67 24.85 34.18 -46.57
CA ASP A 67 24.49 35.34 -47.41
C ASP A 67 25.68 36.22 -47.88
N CYS A 68 26.91 35.77 -47.65
CA CYS A 68 28.13 36.36 -48.22
C CYS A 68 28.43 35.78 -49.62
N ALA A 69 28.95 36.63 -50.53
CA ALA A 69 29.00 36.35 -51.97
C ALA A 69 30.06 35.28 -52.35
N GLY A 70 29.68 34.01 -52.26
CA GLY A 70 30.53 32.84 -52.50
C GLY A 70 30.62 31.87 -51.33
N CYS A 71 29.91 32.15 -50.23
CA CYS A 71 29.78 31.29 -49.04
C CYS A 71 28.83 30.10 -49.30
N PRO A 72 28.94 29.01 -48.54
CA PRO A 72 28.02 27.88 -48.64
C PRO A 72 26.60 28.25 -48.20
N GLU A 73 25.60 27.52 -48.71
CA GLU A 73 24.24 27.56 -48.18
C GLU A 73 24.19 26.80 -46.83
N CYS A 74 23.27 27.18 -45.94
CA CYS A 74 23.14 26.54 -44.62
C CYS A 74 22.81 25.03 -44.73
N PRO A 75 23.28 24.19 -43.78
CA PRO A 75 22.90 22.78 -43.74
C PRO A 75 21.38 22.58 -43.59
N ASP A 76 20.87 21.43 -44.08
CA ASP A 76 19.46 21.05 -43.90
C ASP A 76 19.04 21.15 -42.42
N GLY A 77 17.96 21.88 -42.14
CA GLY A 77 17.49 22.19 -40.79
C GLY A 77 18.01 23.52 -40.20
N TYR A 78 18.72 24.34 -40.98
CA TYR A 78 19.16 25.68 -40.60
C TYR A 78 18.76 26.73 -41.64
N VAL A 79 18.35 27.91 -41.18
CA VAL A 79 18.04 29.09 -42.00
C VAL A 79 19.07 30.20 -41.75
N CYS A 80 19.44 30.92 -42.82
CA CYS A 80 20.35 32.05 -42.72
C CYS A 80 19.64 33.28 -42.16
N SER A 81 20.08 33.79 -41.00
CA SER A 81 19.59 35.05 -40.44
C SER A 81 20.64 36.15 -40.55
N SER A 82 20.34 37.20 -41.32
CA SER A 82 21.15 38.41 -41.46
C SER A 82 20.83 39.50 -40.44
N GLU A 83 19.92 39.24 -39.49
CA GLU A 83 19.52 40.22 -38.46
C GLU A 83 20.34 40.09 -37.16
N VAL A 84 20.98 38.93 -36.93
CA VAL A 84 21.78 38.66 -35.71
C VAL A 84 23.08 39.44 -35.67
N THR A 85 23.73 39.70 -36.82
CA THR A 85 24.93 40.55 -36.86
C THR A 85 24.54 41.96 -37.30
N ASN A 86 24.88 42.98 -36.49
CA ASN A 86 24.73 44.38 -36.87
C ASN A 86 25.89 44.81 -37.80
N SER A 87 26.17 43.99 -38.81
CA SER A 87 27.33 44.07 -39.70
C SER A 87 26.91 43.94 -41.16
N SER A 88 27.56 44.69 -42.05
CA SER A 88 27.25 44.66 -43.48
C SER A 88 28.06 43.59 -44.24
N LEU A 89 28.24 42.40 -43.65
CA LEU A 89 29.20 41.39 -44.12
C LEU A 89 28.62 39.98 -44.30
N GLY A 90 27.67 39.55 -43.46
CA GLY A 90 27.01 38.25 -43.58
C GLY A 90 25.95 38.01 -42.51
N GLY A 91 25.09 37.01 -42.75
CA GLY A 91 24.22 36.40 -41.74
C GLY A 91 24.88 35.17 -41.12
N VAL A 92 24.16 34.53 -40.20
CA VAL A 92 24.57 33.28 -39.52
C VAL A 92 23.47 32.22 -39.68
N CYS A 93 23.86 30.97 -39.88
CA CYS A 93 22.94 29.83 -39.96
C CYS A 93 22.40 29.46 -38.57
N ILE A 94 21.09 29.67 -38.34
CA ILE A 94 20.39 29.32 -37.08
C ILE A 94 19.39 28.17 -37.30
N PRO A 95 19.08 27.34 -36.29
CA PRO A 95 18.15 26.21 -36.46
C PRO A 95 16.74 26.63 -36.91
N ASP A 96 16.18 25.90 -37.87
CA ASP A 96 14.83 26.12 -38.39
C ASP A 96 13.77 25.58 -37.39
N GLY A 97 13.42 26.40 -36.39
CA GLY A 97 12.37 26.08 -35.42
C GLY A 97 12.34 26.86 -34.09
N THR A 98 13.23 27.82 -33.83
CA THR A 98 13.24 28.58 -32.56
C THR A 98 12.18 29.68 -32.48
N ALA A 99 11.85 30.08 -31.24
CA ALA A 99 10.84 31.09 -30.90
C ALA A 99 11.07 32.48 -31.57
N PRO A 100 10.03 33.30 -31.74
CA PRO A 100 10.15 34.64 -32.33
C PRO A 100 11.07 35.55 -31.51
N GLN A 101 11.78 36.45 -32.22
CA GLN A 101 12.64 37.47 -31.62
C GLN A 101 11.86 38.74 -31.27
N CYS A 102 12.44 39.55 -30.36
CA CYS A 102 11.81 40.73 -29.77
C CYS A 102 12.84 41.78 -29.38
N LEU A 103 12.39 43.03 -29.21
CA LEU A 103 13.14 44.13 -28.60
C LEU A 103 12.48 44.62 -27.30
N SER A 104 11.27 44.14 -26.99
CA SER A 104 10.51 44.45 -25.78
C SER A 104 9.38 43.44 -25.54
N ASP A 105 8.89 43.33 -24.30
CA ASP A 105 7.84 42.38 -23.91
C ASP A 105 6.53 42.53 -24.70
N ASP A 106 6.18 43.76 -25.11
CA ASP A 106 4.99 44.07 -25.92
C ASP A 106 4.99 43.41 -27.32
N GLU A 107 6.14 42.86 -27.74
CA GLU A 107 6.31 42.16 -29.03
C GLU A 107 6.18 40.63 -28.90
N CYS A 108 6.08 40.10 -27.68
CA CYS A 108 5.93 38.66 -27.40
C CYS A 108 4.46 38.31 -27.11
N PRO A 109 3.76 37.57 -28.01
CA PRO A 109 2.31 37.34 -27.85
C PRO A 109 1.90 36.57 -26.60
N GLU A 110 2.76 35.67 -26.11
CA GLU A 110 2.49 34.73 -25.02
C GLU A 110 3.72 34.55 -24.08
N GLY A 111 4.63 35.53 -24.02
CA GLY A 111 5.89 35.43 -23.25
C GLY A 111 6.53 36.77 -22.87
N ILE A 112 7.76 36.74 -22.37
CA ILE A 112 8.57 37.93 -22.04
C ILE A 112 9.84 37.98 -22.90
N CYS A 113 10.45 39.16 -23.04
CA CYS A 113 11.57 39.38 -23.95
C CYS A 113 12.93 39.33 -23.22
N GLU A 114 13.57 38.16 -23.22
CA GLU A 114 14.91 37.99 -22.64
C GLU A 114 15.98 37.82 -23.73
N ASN A 115 17.02 38.65 -23.67
CA ASN A 115 18.19 38.64 -24.57
C ASN A 115 17.88 38.64 -26.08
N GLY A 116 16.67 39.09 -26.47
CA GLY A 116 16.22 39.19 -27.86
C GLY A 116 15.34 38.05 -28.36
N LEU A 117 15.02 37.05 -27.52
CA LEU A 117 14.01 36.02 -27.81
C LEU A 117 12.79 36.18 -26.89
N CYS A 118 11.61 35.88 -27.43
CA CYS A 118 10.43 35.65 -26.63
C CYS A 118 10.56 34.31 -25.91
N VAL A 119 10.83 34.35 -24.60
CA VAL A 119 10.84 33.18 -23.74
C VAL A 119 9.45 32.97 -23.14
N ASP A 120 9.00 31.72 -23.15
CA ASP A 120 7.85 31.27 -22.38
C ASP A 120 8.21 31.38 -20.88
N PRO A 121 7.35 31.96 -20.02
CA PRO A 121 7.67 32.22 -18.62
C PRO A 121 7.68 30.96 -17.72
N THR A 122 7.83 29.76 -18.30
CA THR A 122 8.15 28.48 -17.64
C THR A 122 9.59 28.42 -17.09
N ALA A 123 10.18 29.57 -16.75
CA ALA A 123 11.42 29.68 -16.00
C ALA A 123 11.26 29.08 -14.59
N SER A 124 12.38 28.62 -14.01
CA SER A 124 12.36 27.75 -12.83
C SER A 124 11.58 28.33 -11.65
N CYS A 125 10.67 27.51 -11.11
CA CYS A 125 9.87 27.84 -9.94
C CYS A 125 10.69 28.19 -8.70
N VAL A 126 11.95 27.76 -8.64
CA VAL A 126 12.89 28.00 -7.53
C VAL A 126 13.25 29.49 -7.39
N GLU A 127 13.21 30.25 -8.49
CA GLU A 127 13.53 31.69 -8.48
C GLU A 127 12.29 32.60 -8.49
N LEU A 128 11.18 32.15 -9.08
CA LEU A 128 9.97 32.97 -9.27
C LEU A 128 8.81 32.63 -8.32
N GLY A 129 8.78 31.40 -7.78
CA GLY A 129 7.63 30.84 -7.07
C GLY A 129 6.47 30.47 -8.01
N CYS A 130 5.61 29.56 -7.55
CA CYS A 130 4.46 29.10 -8.33
C CYS A 130 3.22 29.98 -8.15
N GLN A 131 2.39 30.04 -9.21
CA GLN A 131 1.13 30.78 -9.21
C GLN A 131 0.00 29.89 -8.69
N GLY A 132 -0.78 30.38 -7.72
CA GLY A 132 -1.95 29.66 -7.20
C GLY A 132 -1.62 28.75 -6.01
N THR A 133 -1.99 27.47 -6.12
CA THR A 133 -1.75 26.42 -5.11
C THR A 133 -0.56 25.53 -5.42
N ASP A 134 0.07 25.73 -6.58
CA ASP A 134 1.05 24.82 -7.16
C ASP A 134 2.37 24.85 -6.38
N VAL A 135 3.07 23.71 -6.35
CA VAL A 135 4.29 23.51 -5.55
C VAL A 135 5.49 23.41 -6.49
N CYS A 136 6.59 24.04 -6.08
CA CYS A 136 7.84 23.99 -6.80
C CYS A 136 8.59 22.69 -6.52
N ASP A 137 8.89 21.92 -7.57
CA ASP A 137 9.87 20.84 -7.47
C ASP A 137 11.28 21.45 -7.48
N GLU A 138 11.97 21.48 -6.33
CA GLU A 138 13.33 22.03 -6.23
C GLU A 138 14.39 21.25 -7.04
N LEU A 139 14.06 20.04 -7.54
CA LEU A 139 14.97 19.18 -8.30
C LEU A 139 14.78 19.30 -9.82
N THR A 140 13.54 19.47 -10.31
CA THR A 140 13.25 19.70 -11.74
C THR A 140 13.08 21.17 -12.11
N GLY A 141 12.74 22.03 -11.14
CA GLY A 141 12.44 23.43 -11.35
C GLY A 141 11.05 23.70 -11.92
N GLU A 142 10.18 22.68 -12.03
CA GLU A 142 8.83 22.79 -12.57
C GLU A 142 7.81 23.12 -11.46
N CYS A 143 6.87 24.02 -11.74
CA CYS A 143 5.64 24.12 -10.96
C CYS A 143 4.76 22.91 -11.26
N LYS A 144 4.66 21.99 -10.31
CA LYS A 144 3.65 20.93 -10.35
C LYS A 144 2.38 21.45 -9.69
N PRO A 145 1.19 21.06 -10.18
CA PRO A 145 -0.03 21.19 -9.38
C PRO A 145 0.24 20.62 -7.98
N ALA A 146 -0.35 21.20 -6.94
CA ALA A 146 -0.37 20.55 -5.63
C ALA A 146 -1.06 19.18 -5.78
N SER A 147 -0.24 18.14 -5.89
CA SER A 147 -0.63 16.76 -5.67
C SER A 147 -1.21 16.69 -4.26
N ASN A 148 -2.47 16.28 -4.15
CA ASN A 148 -3.14 16.04 -2.87
C ASN A 148 -2.59 14.75 -2.23
N GLY A 149 -1.26 14.68 -2.07
CA GLY A 149 -0.52 13.43 -2.00
C GLY A 149 0.95 13.59 -1.58
N ASP A 150 1.75 14.47 -2.20
CA ASP A 150 3.22 14.48 -1.96
C ASP A 150 3.62 14.96 -0.55
N PHE A 151 2.73 15.67 0.17
CA PHE A 151 2.91 16.02 1.58
C PHE A 151 2.22 15.03 2.55
N ILE A 152 1.44 14.07 2.04
CA ILE A 152 0.77 13.11 2.91
C ILE A 152 1.84 12.18 3.48
N CYS A 153 1.78 11.95 4.79
CA CYS A 153 2.79 11.24 5.59
C CYS A 153 4.10 11.99 5.90
N ASP A 154 4.28 13.25 5.49
CA ASP A 154 5.40 14.07 5.97
C ASP A 154 5.33 14.35 7.46
N SER A 155 6.49 14.39 8.13
CA SER A 155 6.57 14.65 9.57
C SER A 155 6.31 16.12 9.92
N CYS A 156 5.40 16.38 10.85
CA CYS A 156 4.94 17.73 11.19
C CYS A 156 4.97 18.01 12.70
N THR A 157 4.87 19.30 13.06
CA THR A 157 4.70 19.76 14.45
C THR A 157 3.33 20.41 14.66
N ASN A 158 2.74 21.00 13.62
CA ASN A 158 1.42 21.66 13.65
C ASN A 158 0.81 21.76 12.24
N ASP A 159 -0.47 22.13 12.14
CA ASP A 159 -1.20 22.14 10.86
C ASP A 159 -0.59 23.04 9.77
N THR A 160 0.09 24.15 10.13
CA THR A 160 0.70 25.03 9.11
C THR A 160 1.92 24.43 8.43
N ASP A 161 2.43 23.29 8.91
CA ASP A 161 3.52 22.55 8.29
C ASP A 161 3.01 21.72 7.08
N CYS A 162 1.69 21.52 6.96
CA CYS A 162 1.05 20.62 5.99
C CYS A 162 0.57 21.29 4.69
N GLY A 163 1.06 22.49 4.38
CA GLY A 163 0.87 23.14 3.08
C GLY A 163 -0.50 23.81 2.86
N GLY A 164 -1.60 23.03 2.86
CA GLY A 164 -2.92 23.52 2.43
C GLY A 164 -3.91 23.84 3.56
N PRO A 165 -5.03 24.53 3.23
CA PRO A 165 -5.92 25.16 4.21
C PRO A 165 -6.91 24.20 4.91
N ASN A 166 -6.98 22.94 4.48
CA ASN A 166 -7.81 21.90 5.10
C ASN A 166 -6.98 20.72 5.63
N ASP A 167 -5.67 20.81 5.51
CA ASP A 167 -4.72 19.73 5.79
C ASP A 167 -4.22 19.86 7.23
N SER A 168 -3.95 18.75 7.89
CA SER A 168 -3.74 18.74 9.34
C SER A 168 -2.59 17.83 9.76
N CYS A 169 -1.93 18.25 10.84
CA CYS A 169 -0.87 17.50 11.48
C CYS A 169 -1.48 16.44 12.41
N THR A 170 -1.94 15.34 11.80
CA THR A 170 -2.71 14.30 12.48
C THR A 170 -1.81 13.37 13.30
N PRO A 171 -2.16 13.02 14.56
CA PRO A 171 -1.48 11.97 15.31
C PRO A 171 -1.84 10.59 14.74
N LEU A 172 -0.87 9.93 14.12
CA LEU A 172 -0.94 8.55 13.65
C LEU A 172 -0.09 7.65 14.56
N SER A 173 -0.20 6.32 14.42
CA SER A 173 0.56 5.38 15.25
C SER A 173 2.07 5.31 14.93
N SER A 174 2.52 6.07 13.94
CA SER A 174 3.93 6.34 13.61
C SER A 174 4.46 7.68 14.17
N GLY A 175 3.59 8.54 14.70
CA GLY A 175 3.91 9.91 15.12
C GLY A 175 2.94 10.94 14.53
N LEU A 176 3.26 12.23 14.69
CA LEU A 176 2.58 13.32 13.99
C LEU A 176 2.97 13.31 12.52
N ALA A 177 2.00 13.23 11.62
CA ALA A 177 2.23 13.32 10.19
C ALA A 177 1.12 14.10 9.48
N CYS A 178 1.46 14.75 8.36
CA CYS A 178 0.53 15.51 7.56
C CYS A 178 -0.48 14.60 6.85
N THR A 179 -1.74 15.01 6.84
CA THR A 179 -2.84 14.36 6.14
C THR A 179 -3.63 15.39 5.33
N ALA A 180 -4.12 15.01 4.16
CA ALA A 180 -4.93 15.91 3.32
C ALA A 180 -6.39 15.96 3.77
N GLY A 181 -7.04 17.12 3.66
CA GLY A 181 -8.47 17.31 3.98
C GLY A 181 -9.42 16.69 2.95
N CYS A 182 -10.53 16.12 3.41
CA CYS A 182 -11.46 15.36 2.55
C CYS A 182 -12.93 15.42 3.00
N ASN A 183 -13.86 14.92 2.17
CA ASN A 183 -15.28 14.77 2.47
C ASN A 183 -15.73 13.30 2.38
N ALA A 184 -15.23 12.55 1.40
CA ALA A 184 -15.48 11.12 1.17
C ALA A 184 -14.18 10.37 0.81
N ASP A 185 -14.18 9.04 0.92
CA ASP A 185 -12.99 8.20 0.66
C ASP A 185 -12.44 8.37 -0.77
N ALA A 186 -13.32 8.62 -1.74
CA ALA A 186 -12.97 8.89 -3.12
C ALA A 186 -12.19 10.21 -3.34
N ASP A 187 -12.18 11.14 -2.38
CA ASP A 187 -11.38 12.37 -2.44
C ASP A 187 -9.89 12.11 -2.13
N CYS A 188 -9.59 11.01 -1.44
CA CYS A 188 -8.24 10.67 -0.96
C CYS A 188 -7.43 9.90 -2.00
N SER A 189 -6.10 9.89 -1.88
CA SER A 189 -5.23 8.95 -2.59
C SER A 189 -5.60 7.48 -2.29
N ILE A 190 -5.23 6.56 -3.18
CA ILE A 190 -5.55 5.14 -3.05
C ILE A 190 -4.79 4.53 -1.86
N GLY A 191 -5.49 3.73 -1.05
CA GLY A 191 -4.94 3.24 0.22
C GLY A 191 -5.05 4.22 1.39
N PHE A 192 -5.79 5.30 1.22
CA PHE A 192 -6.17 6.24 2.28
C PHE A 192 -7.70 6.30 2.41
N LYS A 193 -8.18 6.51 3.63
CA LYS A 193 -9.59 6.65 3.99
C LYS A 193 -9.89 8.03 4.54
N CYS A 194 -11.09 8.54 4.27
CA CYS A 194 -11.54 9.84 4.70
C CYS A 194 -12.21 9.77 6.09
N LEU A 195 -11.36 9.81 7.13
CA LEU A 195 -11.76 9.63 8.53
C LEU A 195 -11.78 10.96 9.28
N GLN A 196 -12.62 11.08 10.32
CA GLN A 196 -12.57 12.25 11.21
C GLN A 196 -11.34 12.14 12.11
N ALA A 197 -10.30 12.95 11.83
CA ALA A 197 -9.14 13.05 12.72
C ALA A 197 -9.53 13.78 14.02
N THR A 198 -8.90 13.40 15.13
CA THR A 198 -9.26 13.88 16.48
C THR A 198 -8.95 15.37 16.70
N ASN A 199 -7.93 15.89 16.02
CA ASN A 199 -7.43 17.25 16.20
C ASN A 199 -7.83 18.19 15.05
N ALA A 200 -8.22 17.66 13.89
CA ALA A 200 -8.53 18.44 12.69
C ALA A 200 -9.97 19.00 12.72
N ALA A 201 -10.17 20.16 12.10
CA ALA A 201 -11.49 20.81 11.99
C ALA A 201 -12.48 20.08 11.04
N GLY A 202 -12.04 19.02 10.36
CA GLY A 202 -12.84 18.21 9.43
C GLY A 202 -12.23 16.81 9.25
N LYS A 203 -12.69 16.07 8.24
CA LYS A 203 -12.11 14.76 7.91
C LYS A 203 -10.76 14.90 7.21
N GLN A 204 -9.96 13.85 7.29
CA GLN A 204 -8.59 13.75 6.79
C GLN A 204 -8.37 12.41 6.09
N CYS A 205 -7.48 12.39 5.09
CA CYS A 205 -7.03 11.20 4.40
C CYS A 205 -5.97 10.46 5.23
N VAL A 206 -6.39 9.39 5.90
CA VAL A 206 -5.58 8.57 6.81
C VAL A 206 -5.25 7.22 6.13
N PRO A 207 -3.99 6.74 6.16
CA PRO A 207 -3.64 5.42 5.65
C PRO A 207 -4.49 4.29 6.24
N TYR A 208 -4.82 3.24 5.48
CA TYR A 208 -5.48 2.03 6.03
C TYR A 208 -4.72 1.41 7.22
N SER A 209 -3.40 1.59 7.26
CA SER A 209 -2.47 1.14 8.30
C SER A 209 -2.57 1.94 9.61
N ASN A 210 -3.13 3.16 9.56
CA ASN A 210 -2.90 4.22 10.56
C ASN A 210 -1.40 4.46 10.88
N LYS A 211 -0.52 4.25 9.88
CA LYS A 211 0.95 4.32 9.94
C LYS A 211 1.51 4.98 8.68
N CYS A 212 2.40 5.94 8.85
CA CYS A 212 3.26 6.46 7.79
C CYS A 212 4.63 5.80 7.90
N SER A 213 4.83 4.70 7.17
CA SER A 213 6.05 3.88 7.24
C SER A 213 6.15 2.90 6.06
N GLY A 214 7.36 2.65 5.58
CA GLY A 214 7.61 1.75 4.44
C GLY A 214 6.99 2.29 3.16
N CYS A 215 6.42 1.42 2.32
CA CYS A 215 5.88 1.79 1.01
C CYS A 215 4.74 2.83 0.99
N VAL A 216 4.19 3.20 2.15
CA VAL A 216 3.25 4.32 2.29
C VAL A 216 3.95 5.67 2.08
N VAL A 217 5.27 5.72 2.34
CA VAL A 217 6.15 6.88 2.20
C VAL A 217 7.16 6.67 1.08
N ASP A 218 7.78 5.48 1.01
CA ASP A 218 8.80 5.14 0.00
C ASP A 218 8.20 4.88 -1.41
N GLY A 219 6.88 4.81 -1.52
CA GLY A 219 6.17 4.33 -2.70
C GLY A 219 6.41 2.85 -3.00
N CYS A 220 6.09 2.41 -4.21
CA CYS A 220 6.41 1.06 -4.71
C CYS A 220 6.99 1.07 -6.12
N PRO A 221 7.84 0.07 -6.48
CA PRO A 221 8.27 -0.16 -7.85
C PRO A 221 7.09 -0.38 -8.81
N ALA A 222 7.28 -0.04 -10.09
CA ALA A 222 6.27 -0.23 -11.13
C ALA A 222 5.77 -1.69 -11.18
N GLY A 223 4.45 -1.87 -11.22
CA GLY A 223 3.80 -3.19 -11.16
C GLY A 223 3.62 -3.76 -9.74
N GLN A 224 3.97 -3.00 -8.70
CA GLN A 224 3.72 -3.34 -7.30
C GLN A 224 2.79 -2.32 -6.63
N VAL A 225 2.14 -2.76 -5.56
CA VAL A 225 1.21 -1.99 -4.72
C VAL A 225 1.65 -2.06 -3.27
N CYS A 226 1.39 -1.01 -2.50
CA CYS A 226 1.72 -1.02 -1.08
C CYS A 226 0.71 -1.84 -0.28
N ASN A 227 1.18 -2.84 0.46
CA ASN A 227 0.34 -3.56 1.42
C ASN A 227 0.32 -2.78 2.75
N PHE A 228 -0.74 -2.02 2.95
CA PHE A 228 -0.96 -1.22 4.17
C PHE A 228 -1.02 -2.05 5.46
N GLY A 229 -1.21 -3.38 5.38
CA GLY A 229 -1.13 -4.25 6.56
C GLY A 229 0.28 -4.36 7.17
N ASN A 230 1.33 -4.25 6.36
CA ASN A 230 2.72 -4.45 6.81
C ASN A 230 3.75 -3.44 6.26
N GLY A 231 3.34 -2.48 5.41
CA GLY A 231 4.23 -1.48 4.81
C GLY A 231 5.20 -2.02 3.76
N GLN A 232 4.91 -3.19 3.17
CA GLN A 232 5.73 -3.82 2.13
C GLN A 232 5.05 -3.77 0.75
N CYS A 233 5.85 -3.66 -0.31
CA CYS A 233 5.34 -3.75 -1.68
C CYS A 233 5.04 -5.20 -2.07
N THR A 234 3.87 -5.44 -2.64
CA THR A 234 3.43 -6.72 -3.21
C THR A 234 3.08 -6.54 -4.68
N SER A 235 3.12 -7.59 -5.51
CA SER A 235 2.66 -7.51 -6.90
C SER A 235 1.21 -6.99 -6.99
N ALA A 236 0.95 -6.10 -7.95
CA ALA A 236 -0.42 -5.67 -8.25
C ALA A 236 -1.27 -6.87 -8.71
N ILE A 237 -2.52 -6.94 -8.25
CA ILE A 237 -3.47 -7.94 -8.73
C ILE A 237 -3.92 -7.52 -10.13
N SER A 238 -3.65 -8.38 -11.12
CA SER A 238 -4.01 -8.14 -12.52
C SER A 238 -5.51 -7.94 -12.71
N THR A 239 -5.90 -7.23 -13.77
CA THR A 239 -7.29 -7.11 -14.21
C THR A 239 -8.00 -8.46 -14.20
N CYS A 240 -9.22 -8.48 -13.68
CA CYS A 240 -10.05 -9.66 -13.41
C CYS A 240 -9.55 -10.65 -12.33
N GLY A 241 -8.38 -10.42 -11.73
CA GLY A 241 -7.98 -11.09 -10.48
C GLY A 241 -8.84 -10.64 -9.29
N ALA A 242 -9.03 -11.55 -8.33
CA ALA A 242 -9.91 -11.32 -7.17
C ALA A 242 -9.31 -10.31 -6.18
N CYS A 243 -10.13 -9.39 -5.66
CA CYS A 243 -9.72 -8.33 -4.75
C CYS A 243 -10.74 -8.09 -3.62
N GLN A 244 -10.29 -7.37 -2.59
CA GLN A 244 -11.12 -6.89 -1.49
C GLN A 244 -11.15 -5.35 -1.43
N LEU A 245 -10.04 -4.68 -1.73
CA LEU A 245 -9.83 -3.23 -1.60
C LEU A 245 -9.10 -2.65 -2.83
N ASP A 246 -9.34 -1.38 -3.14
CA ASP A 246 -8.90 -0.75 -4.40
C ASP A 246 -7.38 -0.76 -4.59
N TYR A 247 -6.61 -0.52 -3.52
CA TYR A 247 -5.15 -0.48 -3.58
C TYR A 247 -4.50 -1.81 -3.99
N GLN A 248 -5.23 -2.93 -3.94
CA GLN A 248 -4.68 -4.23 -4.34
C GLN A 248 -4.55 -4.35 -5.87
N CYS A 249 -5.30 -3.54 -6.62
CA CYS A 249 -5.39 -3.63 -8.08
C CYS A 249 -4.35 -2.75 -8.79
N SER A 250 -4.07 -1.56 -8.27
CA SER A 250 -2.99 -0.70 -8.77
C SER A 250 -2.59 0.36 -7.73
N GLY A 251 -1.35 0.83 -7.81
CA GLY A 251 -0.85 1.92 -6.96
C GLY A 251 -1.06 3.31 -7.58
N ASP A 252 -1.24 3.36 -8.90
CA ASP A 252 -1.45 4.59 -9.70
C ASP A 252 -2.94 4.92 -9.92
N GLY A 253 -3.85 4.02 -9.54
CA GLY A 253 -5.28 4.16 -9.80
C GLY A 253 -5.71 3.85 -11.22
N SER A 254 -4.86 3.22 -12.03
CA SER A 254 -5.24 2.70 -13.35
C SER A 254 -6.26 1.55 -13.23
N SER A 255 -6.29 0.84 -12.10
CA SER A 255 -7.26 -0.20 -11.75
C SER A 255 -7.70 -0.15 -10.28
N LEU A 256 -8.97 -0.46 -10.02
CA LEU A 256 -9.66 -0.40 -8.72
C LEU A 256 -10.45 -1.70 -8.48
N CYS A 257 -10.97 -1.92 -7.28
CA CYS A 257 -11.70 -3.14 -6.92
C CYS A 257 -13.20 -2.98 -7.15
N TYR A 258 -13.71 -3.57 -8.23
CA TYR A 258 -15.14 -3.56 -8.56
C TYR A 258 -15.85 -4.77 -7.93
N ARG A 259 -16.99 -4.52 -7.27
CA ARG A 259 -17.87 -5.58 -6.74
C ARG A 259 -19.23 -5.53 -7.45
N PRO A 260 -19.57 -6.51 -8.31
CA PRO A 260 -20.91 -6.59 -8.89
C PRO A 260 -21.95 -6.94 -7.81
N ASP A 261 -23.06 -6.19 -7.79
CA ASP A 261 -24.33 -6.43 -7.10
C ASP A 261 -24.26 -7.18 -5.74
N GLY A 262 -23.42 -6.68 -4.84
CA GLY A 262 -23.35 -7.17 -3.45
C GLY A 262 -22.49 -8.41 -3.22
N SER A 263 -21.67 -8.82 -4.19
CA SER A 263 -20.63 -9.84 -3.98
C SER A 263 -19.71 -9.48 -2.80
N SER A 264 -19.30 -10.48 -2.01
CA SER A 264 -18.29 -10.32 -0.95
C SER A 264 -16.87 -10.19 -1.50
N VAL A 265 -16.62 -10.74 -2.70
CA VAL A 265 -15.34 -10.70 -3.41
C VAL A 265 -15.48 -9.78 -4.63
N GLY A 266 -14.53 -8.87 -4.81
CA GLY A 266 -14.44 -8.03 -6.01
C GLY A 266 -13.47 -8.59 -7.03
N VAL A 267 -13.41 -7.95 -8.19
CA VAL A 267 -12.37 -8.17 -9.21
C VAL A 267 -11.71 -6.86 -9.59
N CYS A 268 -10.41 -6.92 -9.89
CA CYS A 268 -9.67 -5.75 -10.33
C CYS A 268 -10.10 -5.30 -11.72
N ALA A 269 -10.41 -4.01 -11.83
CA ALA A 269 -11.14 -3.43 -12.93
C ALA A 269 -10.55 -2.06 -13.30
N PRO A 270 -10.46 -1.68 -14.58
CA PRO A 270 -9.94 -0.38 -14.97
C PRO A 270 -10.73 0.76 -14.30
N ALA A 271 -10.04 1.80 -13.85
CA ALA A 271 -10.70 3.03 -13.43
C ALA A 271 -11.39 3.72 -14.61
N CYS A 272 -12.42 4.51 -14.32
CA CYS A 272 -13.06 5.34 -15.34
C CYS A 272 -12.12 6.48 -15.78
N GLY A 273 -11.95 6.64 -17.09
CA GLY A 273 -11.25 7.81 -17.64
C GLY A 273 -12.02 9.10 -17.34
N GLN A 274 -11.32 10.26 -17.38
CA GLN A 274 -11.83 11.58 -16.97
C GLN A 274 -13.19 12.00 -17.58
N SER A 275 -13.58 11.42 -18.72
CA SER A 275 -14.88 11.63 -19.37
C SER A 275 -16.00 10.70 -18.88
N ASN A 276 -15.82 9.99 -17.76
CA ASN A 276 -16.60 8.82 -17.35
C ASN A 276 -16.69 7.76 -18.47
N ALA A 277 -15.59 7.59 -19.21
CA ALA A 277 -15.47 6.59 -20.26
C ALA A 277 -14.82 5.31 -19.72
N CYS A 278 -15.36 4.19 -20.16
CA CYS A 278 -14.82 2.85 -19.93
C CYS A 278 -14.52 2.17 -21.28
N PRO A 279 -13.68 1.12 -21.28
CA PRO A 279 -13.53 0.22 -22.43
C PRO A 279 -14.87 -0.37 -22.88
N GLU A 280 -14.97 -0.80 -24.13
CA GLU A 280 -16.19 -1.46 -24.64
C GLU A 280 -16.61 -2.66 -23.75
N ASN A 281 -17.91 -2.94 -23.72
CA ASN A 281 -18.54 -3.96 -22.86
C ASN A 281 -18.45 -3.69 -21.34
N SER A 282 -18.10 -2.47 -20.93
CA SER A 282 -18.12 -2.03 -19.53
C SER A 282 -18.70 -0.61 -19.37
N SER A 283 -19.09 -0.26 -18.14
CA SER A 283 -19.72 1.02 -17.79
C SER A 283 -19.27 1.51 -16.41
N CYS A 284 -19.15 2.82 -16.23
CA CYS A 284 -18.79 3.39 -14.93
C CYS A 284 -19.79 3.02 -13.82
N SER A 285 -19.24 2.58 -12.71
CA SER A 285 -19.89 2.22 -11.45
C SER A 285 -19.02 2.70 -10.29
N LEU A 286 -19.42 2.40 -9.06
CA LEU A 286 -18.65 2.74 -7.86
C LEU A 286 -17.81 1.54 -7.40
N SER A 287 -16.56 1.80 -7.01
CA SER A 287 -15.69 0.85 -6.32
C SER A 287 -16.12 0.66 -4.87
N VAL A 288 -15.43 -0.21 -4.14
CA VAL A 288 -15.64 -0.39 -2.69
C VAL A 288 -15.35 0.87 -1.87
N GLU A 289 -14.56 1.80 -2.42
CA GLU A 289 -14.23 3.10 -1.82
C GLU A 289 -15.05 4.27 -2.43
N GLY A 290 -16.04 3.97 -3.28
CA GLY A 290 -16.87 4.99 -3.94
C GLY A 290 -16.19 5.71 -5.11
N ARG A 291 -15.05 5.21 -5.60
CA ARG A 291 -14.34 5.75 -6.78
C ARG A 291 -15.01 5.29 -8.08
N GLN A 292 -14.82 6.02 -9.18
CA GLN A 292 -15.38 5.63 -10.48
C GLN A 292 -14.57 4.49 -11.12
N VAL A 293 -15.16 3.29 -11.20
CA VAL A 293 -14.55 2.07 -11.75
C VAL A 293 -15.41 1.48 -12.85
N CYS A 294 -14.79 0.84 -13.85
CA CYS A 294 -15.50 0.16 -14.91
C CYS A 294 -16.10 -1.17 -14.42
N GLY A 295 -17.42 -1.23 -14.27
CA GLY A 295 -18.15 -2.49 -14.11
C GLY A 295 -18.33 -3.17 -15.48
N PHE A 296 -18.00 -4.45 -15.58
CA PHE A 296 -18.26 -5.23 -16.80
C PHE A 296 -19.77 -5.49 -16.97
N LEU A 297 -20.27 -5.47 -18.21
CA LEU A 297 -21.70 -5.62 -18.51
C LEU A 297 -22.15 -7.08 -18.74
N GLY A 298 -21.22 -8.04 -18.68
CA GLY A 298 -21.47 -9.47 -18.87
C GLY A 298 -21.58 -10.27 -17.56
N GLY A 299 -21.68 -11.59 -17.67
CA GLY A 299 -21.56 -12.51 -16.53
C GLY A 299 -20.11 -12.86 -16.18
N THR A 300 -19.14 -12.36 -16.93
CA THR A 300 -17.70 -12.66 -16.83
C THR A 300 -16.92 -11.35 -16.87
N CYS A 301 -15.90 -11.23 -16.03
CA CYS A 301 -15.01 -10.07 -16.05
C CYS A 301 -14.24 -10.00 -17.37
N CYS A 302 -14.47 -8.93 -18.13
CA CYS A 302 -13.77 -8.66 -19.39
C CYS A 302 -13.95 -7.18 -19.75
N TYR A 303 -12.88 -6.54 -20.24
CA TYR A 303 -12.87 -5.13 -20.65
C TYR A 303 -12.35 -4.94 -22.07
N GLY A 304 -13.04 -4.12 -22.88
CA GLY A 304 -12.58 -3.69 -24.19
C GLY A 304 -13.18 -4.43 -25.39
N ALA A 305 -12.69 -4.09 -26.58
CA ALA A 305 -13.18 -4.60 -27.85
C ALA A 305 -12.93 -6.12 -28.00
N GLN A 306 -11.89 -6.65 -27.36
CA GLN A 306 -11.59 -8.08 -27.27
C GLN A 306 -12.78 -8.89 -26.70
N CYS A 307 -13.57 -8.30 -25.81
CA CYS A 307 -14.73 -8.95 -25.20
C CYS A 307 -15.93 -9.04 -26.15
N ALA A 308 -16.05 -8.15 -27.14
CA ALA A 308 -17.11 -8.21 -28.14
C ALA A 308 -16.97 -9.43 -29.08
N ALA A 309 -15.78 -10.06 -29.12
CA ALA A 309 -15.51 -11.28 -29.88
C ALA A 309 -15.74 -12.59 -29.07
N CYS A 310 -15.70 -12.53 -27.73
CA CYS A 310 -15.71 -13.69 -26.84
C CYS A 310 -17.11 -14.31 -26.64
N ASN A 311 -17.63 -14.99 -27.68
CA ASN A 311 -18.69 -15.99 -27.50
C ASN A 311 -18.09 -17.30 -26.94
N CYS A 312 -17.70 -17.26 -25.67
CA CYS A 312 -17.05 -18.40 -25.02
C CYS A 312 -18.01 -19.56 -24.78
N ALA A 313 -17.48 -20.78 -24.95
CA ALA A 313 -18.22 -22.01 -24.71
C ALA A 313 -18.20 -22.37 -23.21
N ALA A 314 -19.16 -23.18 -22.77
CA ALA A 314 -19.32 -23.53 -21.35
C ALA A 314 -18.14 -24.33 -20.76
N ASP A 315 -17.30 -24.92 -21.62
CA ASP A 315 -16.07 -25.64 -21.32
C ASP A 315 -14.80 -24.77 -21.42
N GLN A 316 -14.93 -23.47 -21.72
CA GLN A 316 -13.88 -22.44 -21.69
C GLN A 316 -14.47 -21.06 -21.30
N PRO A 317 -15.04 -20.89 -20.09
CA PRO A 317 -15.95 -19.76 -19.82
C PRO A 317 -15.28 -18.38 -19.69
N ILE A 318 -13.96 -18.30 -19.48
CA ILE A 318 -13.26 -17.03 -19.20
C ILE A 318 -12.69 -16.45 -20.49
N CYS A 319 -12.85 -15.13 -20.72
CA CYS A 319 -12.24 -14.43 -21.85
C CYS A 319 -10.97 -13.70 -21.42
N VAL A 320 -9.83 -14.02 -22.03
CA VAL A 320 -8.51 -13.40 -21.78
C VAL A 320 -7.93 -12.99 -23.13
N ASP A 321 -7.63 -11.70 -23.31
CA ASP A 321 -7.10 -11.13 -24.56
C ASP A 321 -7.86 -11.53 -25.85
N GLY A 322 -9.17 -11.79 -25.74
CA GLY A 322 -10.03 -12.21 -26.85
C GLY A 322 -9.98 -13.71 -27.17
N GLN A 323 -9.29 -14.51 -26.35
CA GLN A 323 -9.34 -15.97 -26.36
C GLN A 323 -10.17 -16.49 -25.20
N CYS A 324 -10.87 -17.60 -25.42
CA CYS A 324 -11.63 -18.28 -24.39
C CYS A 324 -10.76 -19.36 -23.73
N VAL A 325 -10.71 -19.35 -22.40
CA VAL A 325 -9.86 -20.21 -21.58
C VAL A 325 -10.68 -20.87 -20.46
N GLN A 326 -10.15 -21.94 -19.86
CA GLN A 326 -10.85 -22.61 -18.76
C GLN A 326 -10.65 -21.92 -17.42
N CYS A 327 -9.46 -21.39 -17.18
CA CYS A 327 -9.04 -20.92 -15.88
C CYS A 327 -7.99 -19.81 -15.98
N LEU A 328 -7.89 -19.01 -14.93
CA LEU A 328 -6.73 -18.17 -14.61
C LEU A 328 -6.06 -18.62 -13.29
N THR A 329 -6.81 -19.37 -12.48
CA THR A 329 -6.47 -19.86 -11.13
C THR A 329 -7.05 -21.26 -10.93
N ASP A 330 -6.52 -22.01 -9.97
CA ASP A 330 -7.06 -23.33 -9.60
C ASP A 330 -8.55 -23.27 -9.18
N SER A 331 -8.99 -22.14 -8.64
CA SER A 331 -10.39 -21.88 -8.24
C SER A 331 -11.37 -21.72 -9.41
N ASP A 332 -10.89 -21.46 -10.62
CA ASP A 332 -11.74 -21.42 -11.82
C ASP A 332 -12.03 -22.82 -12.36
N CYS A 333 -11.21 -23.81 -11.99
CA CYS A 333 -11.32 -25.16 -12.51
C CYS A 333 -12.53 -25.92 -11.91
N PRO A 334 -13.32 -26.62 -12.73
CA PRO A 334 -14.38 -27.50 -12.22
C PRO A 334 -13.84 -28.54 -11.24
N VAL A 335 -14.64 -28.92 -10.24
CA VAL A 335 -14.29 -30.01 -9.30
C VAL A 335 -13.96 -31.29 -10.09
N GLY A 336 -12.76 -31.83 -9.89
CA GLY A 336 -12.22 -32.97 -10.66
C GLY A 336 -11.38 -32.61 -11.90
N ALA A 337 -11.31 -31.35 -12.31
CA ALA A 337 -10.58 -30.92 -13.52
C ALA A 337 -9.06 -30.74 -13.32
N GLY A 338 -8.55 -30.83 -12.09
CA GLY A 338 -7.14 -30.56 -11.78
C GLY A 338 -6.83 -29.07 -11.57
N PRO A 339 -5.56 -28.72 -11.28
CA PRO A 339 -5.12 -27.33 -11.17
C PRO A 339 -5.13 -26.63 -12.53
N CYS A 340 -5.03 -25.31 -12.54
CA CYS A 340 -4.87 -24.52 -13.75
C CYS A 340 -3.39 -24.51 -14.18
N ASP A 341 -3.08 -24.88 -15.42
CA ASP A 341 -1.77 -24.58 -16.00
C ASP A 341 -1.74 -23.11 -16.46
N PRO A 342 -0.97 -22.20 -15.82
CA PRO A 342 -0.92 -20.79 -16.19
C PRO A 342 -0.23 -20.53 -17.53
N ASN A 343 0.33 -21.55 -18.18
CA ASN A 343 0.95 -21.43 -19.51
C ASN A 343 -0.04 -21.71 -20.65
N THR A 344 -1.08 -22.52 -20.42
CA THR A 344 -2.12 -22.85 -21.40
C THR A 344 -3.52 -22.35 -21.03
N ASN A 345 -3.71 -21.90 -19.78
CA ASN A 345 -5.00 -21.52 -19.20
C ASN A 345 -6.07 -22.64 -19.35
N GLN A 346 -5.60 -23.89 -19.25
CA GLN A 346 -6.40 -25.10 -19.22
C GLN A 346 -6.29 -25.76 -17.85
N CYS A 347 -7.39 -26.37 -17.40
CA CYS A 347 -7.33 -27.21 -16.22
C CYS A 347 -6.60 -28.51 -16.59
N GLU A 348 -5.54 -28.85 -15.86
CA GLU A 348 -4.74 -30.06 -16.10
C GLU A 348 -5.55 -31.31 -15.72
N GLY A 349 -6.43 -31.72 -16.64
CA GLY A 349 -7.45 -32.76 -16.51
C GLY A 349 -7.01 -33.96 -15.69
N SER A 350 -7.21 -33.87 -14.38
CA SER A 350 -6.54 -34.77 -13.45
C SER A 350 -7.11 -36.19 -13.55
N SER A 351 -6.29 -37.21 -13.29
CA SER A 351 -6.76 -38.60 -13.22
C SER A 351 -7.53 -38.92 -11.93
N CYS A 352 -8.00 -37.88 -11.21
CA CYS A 352 -8.64 -37.96 -9.91
C CYS A 352 -10.16 -38.08 -10.09
N SER A 353 -10.64 -39.32 -10.16
CA SER A 353 -12.08 -39.65 -10.14
C SER A 353 -12.57 -39.92 -8.72
N ASP A 354 -13.89 -39.88 -8.52
CA ASP A 354 -14.56 -40.34 -7.29
C ASP A 354 -13.98 -41.69 -6.78
N PRO A 355 -13.76 -41.85 -5.47
CA PRO A 355 -14.12 -40.95 -4.38
C PRO A 355 -13.13 -39.80 -4.11
N THR A 356 -12.02 -39.71 -4.85
CA THR A 356 -10.91 -38.77 -4.59
C THR A 356 -10.75 -37.77 -5.75
N PRO A 357 -11.57 -36.70 -5.85
CA PRO A 357 -11.56 -35.81 -7.02
C PRO A 357 -10.57 -34.62 -6.93
N PHE A 358 -9.84 -34.44 -5.81
CA PHE A 358 -8.88 -33.34 -5.65
C PHE A 358 -7.45 -33.84 -5.77
N LEU A 359 -6.53 -33.02 -6.31
CA LEU A 359 -5.10 -33.34 -6.37
C LEU A 359 -4.36 -32.58 -5.26
N TYR A 360 -3.63 -33.29 -4.40
CA TYR A 360 -2.79 -32.71 -3.34
C TYR A 360 -1.43 -33.43 -3.31
N GLU A 361 -0.34 -32.66 -3.37
CA GLU A 361 1.05 -33.16 -3.46
C GLU A 361 1.30 -34.28 -4.50
N GLY A 362 0.49 -34.32 -5.58
CA GLY A 362 0.57 -35.34 -6.62
C GLY A 362 -0.20 -36.65 -6.33
N ALA A 363 -0.94 -36.72 -5.22
CA ALA A 363 -1.90 -37.78 -4.91
C ALA A 363 -3.34 -37.28 -5.08
N CYS A 364 -4.25 -38.18 -5.46
CA CYS A 364 -5.68 -37.88 -5.47
C CYS A 364 -6.27 -38.08 -4.07
N VAL A 365 -7.01 -37.10 -3.57
CA VAL A 365 -7.58 -37.04 -2.20
C VAL A 365 -9.06 -36.67 -2.22
N GLU A 366 -9.77 -36.92 -1.12
CA GLU A 366 -11.23 -36.71 -1.02
C GLU A 366 -11.61 -35.26 -0.75
N CYS A 367 -10.72 -34.47 -0.12
CA CYS A 367 -10.99 -33.08 0.23
C CYS A 367 -9.73 -32.23 0.42
N LEU A 368 -9.86 -30.90 0.27
CA LEU A 368 -8.83 -29.93 0.64
C LEU A 368 -9.25 -29.03 1.83
N ASN A 369 -10.56 -28.92 2.06
CA ASN A 369 -11.18 -28.18 3.16
C ASN A 369 -12.60 -28.73 3.40
N GLY A 370 -13.27 -28.30 4.47
CA GLY A 370 -14.59 -28.82 4.86
C GLY A 370 -15.71 -28.67 3.81
N THR A 371 -15.64 -27.69 2.90
CA THR A 371 -16.69 -27.50 1.87
C THR A 371 -16.67 -28.56 0.78
N HIS A 372 -15.59 -29.34 0.68
CA HIS A 372 -15.43 -30.40 -0.32
C HIS A 372 -16.19 -31.69 0.08
N CYS A 373 -16.59 -31.83 1.35
CA CYS A 373 -17.27 -33.01 1.85
C CYS A 373 -18.79 -32.87 1.76
N ALA A 374 -19.44 -33.74 0.97
CA ALA A 374 -20.89 -33.70 0.75
C ALA A 374 -21.72 -33.91 2.04
N SER A 375 -21.14 -34.53 3.06
CA SER A 375 -21.64 -34.56 4.43
C SER A 375 -20.50 -34.91 5.40
N GLY A 376 -20.10 -33.98 6.27
CA GLY A 376 -19.02 -34.18 7.23
C GLY A 376 -18.03 -33.03 7.26
N MET A 377 -16.80 -33.30 7.71
CA MET A 377 -15.66 -32.38 7.59
C MET A 377 -14.46 -33.07 6.94
N CYS A 378 -13.57 -32.24 6.39
CA CYS A 378 -12.29 -32.68 5.87
C CYS A 378 -11.27 -32.75 7.01
N ASP A 379 -10.68 -33.92 7.24
CA ASP A 379 -9.42 -33.99 7.97
C ASP A 379 -8.32 -33.47 7.05
N THR A 380 -7.78 -32.29 7.34
CA THR A 380 -6.73 -31.64 6.56
C THR A 380 -5.33 -32.25 6.75
N THR A 381 -5.20 -33.29 7.57
CA THR A 381 -3.98 -34.09 7.74
C THR A 381 -3.99 -35.33 6.85
N THR A 382 -5.15 -36.00 6.72
CA THR A 382 -5.30 -37.19 5.85
C THR A 382 -5.95 -36.91 4.50
N HIS A 383 -6.56 -35.73 4.34
CA HIS A 383 -7.37 -35.33 3.19
C HIS A 383 -8.52 -36.29 2.86
N THR A 384 -9.13 -36.87 3.91
CA THR A 384 -10.32 -37.72 3.83
C THR A 384 -11.55 -37.01 4.41
N CYS A 385 -12.74 -37.34 3.89
CA CYS A 385 -14.00 -36.79 4.36
C CYS A 385 -14.60 -37.67 5.47
N SER A 386 -14.42 -37.28 6.73
CA SER A 386 -15.13 -37.95 7.83
C SER A 386 -16.57 -37.47 7.91
N SER A 387 -17.53 -38.41 7.82
CA SER A 387 -18.93 -38.15 8.16
C SER A 387 -19.15 -37.93 9.66
N ASP A 388 -18.19 -38.33 10.50
CA ASP A 388 -18.21 -38.06 11.93
C ASP A 388 -17.11 -37.06 12.31
N ILE A 389 -17.56 -35.85 12.62
CA ILE A 389 -16.77 -34.76 13.21
C ILE A 389 -16.03 -35.18 14.49
N CYS A 390 -16.55 -36.14 15.25
CA CYS A 390 -15.93 -36.62 16.47
C CYS A 390 -14.67 -37.47 16.24
N ASP A 391 -14.52 -38.11 15.07
CA ASP A 391 -13.31 -38.87 14.70
C ASP A 391 -12.10 -37.95 14.42
N VAL A 392 -12.31 -36.63 14.29
CA VAL A 392 -11.29 -35.63 13.96
C VAL A 392 -10.75 -34.90 15.21
N CYS A 393 -11.38 -35.11 16.38
CA CYS A 393 -11.02 -34.42 17.63
C CYS A 393 -9.68 -34.95 18.21
N GLN A 394 -8.75 -34.05 18.53
CA GLN A 394 -7.41 -34.35 19.05
C GLN A 394 -7.00 -33.30 20.10
N ASP A 395 -5.95 -33.60 20.89
CA ASP A 395 -5.43 -32.68 21.92
C ASP A 395 -5.17 -31.27 21.36
N PRO A 396 -5.57 -30.19 22.07
CA PRO A 396 -6.08 -30.14 23.44
C PRO A 396 -7.60 -30.37 23.58
N TYR A 397 -8.30 -30.73 22.50
CA TYR A 397 -9.76 -30.95 22.47
C TYR A 397 -10.12 -32.34 21.93
N PRO A 398 -9.74 -33.44 22.61
CA PRO A 398 -9.94 -34.80 22.10
C PRO A 398 -11.39 -35.31 22.27
N ALA A 399 -12.24 -34.58 22.99
CA ALA A 399 -13.63 -34.97 23.22
C ALA A 399 -14.56 -34.30 22.19
N CYS A 400 -15.73 -34.91 21.96
CA CYS A 400 -16.75 -34.37 21.07
C CYS A 400 -18.05 -34.12 21.85
N ALA A 401 -18.66 -32.94 21.69
CA ALA A 401 -19.91 -32.56 22.36
C ALA A 401 -20.84 -31.76 21.45
N GLU A 402 -22.15 -31.84 21.71
CA GLU A 402 -23.18 -31.07 20.98
C GLU A 402 -23.37 -29.69 21.66
N VAL A 403 -22.69 -28.67 21.13
CA VAL A 403 -22.78 -27.29 21.58
C VAL A 403 -23.81 -26.55 20.71
N GLY A 404 -24.93 -26.13 21.30
CA GLY A 404 -25.96 -25.33 20.59
C GLY A 404 -26.67 -26.04 19.42
N GLY A 405 -26.59 -27.38 19.34
CA GLY A 405 -27.13 -28.16 18.21
C GLY A 405 -26.12 -28.43 17.08
N GLN A 406 -24.84 -28.09 17.29
CA GLN A 406 -23.73 -28.49 16.44
C GLN A 406 -22.74 -29.32 17.25
N LEU A 407 -22.23 -30.40 16.68
CA LEU A 407 -21.11 -31.12 17.29
C LEU A 407 -19.84 -30.24 17.19
N THR A 408 -18.98 -30.29 18.19
CA THR A 408 -17.75 -29.49 18.29
C THR A 408 -16.73 -30.26 19.13
N CYS A 409 -15.44 -30.14 18.78
CA CYS A 409 -14.36 -30.70 19.59
C CYS A 409 -14.13 -29.82 20.82
N VAL A 410 -14.05 -30.44 21.99
CA VAL A 410 -13.96 -29.81 23.31
C VAL A 410 -13.00 -30.58 24.21
N GLN A 411 -12.65 -30.07 25.40
CA GLN A 411 -11.69 -30.74 26.29
C GLN A 411 -12.27 -32.00 26.94
N CYS A 412 -13.59 -32.01 27.16
CA CYS A 412 -14.33 -33.14 27.71
C CYS A 412 -15.82 -33.04 27.40
N SER A 413 -16.50 -34.19 27.29
CA SER A 413 -17.97 -34.25 27.28
C SER A 413 -18.55 -34.95 28.52
N ALA A 414 -17.71 -35.60 29.33
CA ALA A 414 -18.07 -36.27 30.58
C ALA A 414 -16.87 -36.37 31.55
N ASP A 415 -17.13 -36.66 32.83
CA ASP A 415 -16.12 -36.84 33.88
C ASP A 415 -15.14 -37.99 33.63
N ASP A 416 -15.53 -38.99 32.83
CA ASP A 416 -14.71 -40.14 32.46
C ASP A 416 -13.94 -39.95 31.14
N ASP A 417 -13.92 -38.73 30.58
CA ASP A 417 -13.07 -38.41 29.44
C ASP A 417 -11.58 -38.62 29.76
N SER A 418 -10.88 -39.28 28.84
CA SER A 418 -9.47 -39.62 28.97
C SER A 418 -8.57 -38.41 29.25
N TYR A 419 -8.89 -37.22 28.71
CA TYR A 419 -8.10 -36.01 28.92
C TYR A 419 -8.25 -35.49 30.35
N CYS A 420 -9.49 -35.24 30.81
CA CYS A 420 -9.82 -34.88 32.20
C CYS A 420 -9.22 -35.88 33.20
N VAL A 421 -9.39 -37.18 32.97
CA VAL A 421 -8.88 -38.24 33.83
C VAL A 421 -7.34 -38.24 33.86
N SER A 422 -6.66 -37.93 32.74
CA SER A 422 -5.19 -37.89 32.70
C SER A 422 -4.58 -36.76 33.54
N ILE A 423 -5.24 -35.59 33.60
CA ILE A 423 -4.80 -34.45 34.42
C ILE A 423 -5.31 -34.51 35.87
N GLY A 424 -6.22 -35.45 36.15
CA GLY A 424 -6.85 -35.66 37.46
C GLY A 424 -8.02 -34.71 37.77
N GLY A 425 -8.65 -34.17 36.73
CA GLY A 425 -9.80 -33.26 36.84
C GLY A 425 -11.16 -33.94 36.64
N THR A 426 -12.21 -33.12 36.75
CA THR A 426 -13.62 -33.42 36.45
C THR A 426 -14.09 -32.52 35.31
N CYS A 427 -15.06 -32.97 34.51
CA CYS A 427 -15.57 -32.19 33.38
C CYS A 427 -16.66 -31.22 33.83
N ASP A 428 -16.46 -29.93 33.61
CA ASP A 428 -17.56 -28.98 33.69
C ASP A 428 -18.40 -29.05 32.39
N ALA A 429 -19.43 -29.89 32.42
CA ALA A 429 -20.35 -30.08 31.30
C ALA A 429 -21.20 -28.83 30.93
N ALA A 430 -21.06 -27.70 31.62
CA ALA A 430 -21.63 -26.42 31.19
C ALA A 430 -20.67 -25.59 30.31
N THR A 431 -19.36 -25.80 30.42
CA THR A 431 -18.31 -25.11 29.65
C THR A 431 -17.51 -26.04 28.73
N PHE A 432 -17.64 -27.36 28.92
CA PHE A 432 -16.86 -28.43 28.28
C PHE A 432 -15.35 -28.34 28.54
N THR A 433 -14.98 -27.86 29.74
CA THR A 433 -13.61 -27.68 30.21
C THR A 433 -13.26 -28.63 31.37
N CYS A 434 -11.99 -29.04 31.47
CA CYS A 434 -11.54 -29.91 32.55
C CYS A 434 -11.08 -29.11 33.78
N GLN A 435 -11.83 -29.20 34.88
CA GLN A 435 -11.58 -28.47 36.12
C GLN A 435 -10.91 -29.35 37.19
N GLY A 436 -10.04 -28.77 38.02
CA GLY A 436 -9.52 -29.42 39.23
C GLY A 436 -8.33 -30.38 39.04
N GLY A 437 -7.79 -30.50 37.83
CA GLY A 437 -6.54 -31.23 37.58
C GLY A 437 -5.34 -30.62 38.33
N THR A 438 -4.33 -31.44 38.63
CA THR A 438 -3.13 -30.97 39.37
C THR A 438 -2.05 -30.35 38.48
N THR A 439 -2.18 -30.45 37.16
CA THR A 439 -1.55 -29.51 36.23
C THR A 439 -2.23 -28.15 36.37
N GLN A 440 -1.52 -27.18 36.94
CA GLN A 440 -1.89 -25.78 36.82
C GLN A 440 -1.81 -25.41 35.34
N VAL A 441 -2.95 -25.25 34.67
CA VAL A 441 -2.99 -24.74 33.30
C VAL A 441 -2.53 -23.27 33.37
N GLY A 442 -1.52 -22.91 32.57
CA GLY A 442 -0.84 -21.62 32.71
C GLY A 442 0.08 -21.52 33.94
N GLN A 443 1.04 -22.44 34.11
CA GLN A 443 2.30 -22.13 34.80
C GLN A 443 3.51 -22.42 33.90
N CYS A 444 3.98 -21.37 33.24
CA CYS A 444 5.21 -21.32 32.45
C CYS A 444 6.33 -20.59 33.22
N ASN A 445 7.58 -20.79 32.82
CA ASN A 445 8.73 -19.98 33.24
C ASN A 445 9.41 -19.28 32.04
N THR A 446 9.13 -19.78 30.84
CA THR A 446 9.61 -19.34 29.53
C THR A 446 8.53 -19.64 28.47
N ASP A 447 8.58 -18.98 27.33
CA ASP A 447 7.63 -19.19 26.22
C ASP A 447 7.64 -20.65 25.71
N ALA A 448 8.77 -21.35 25.87
CA ALA A 448 8.91 -22.77 25.50
C ALA A 448 8.16 -23.73 26.44
N ASP A 449 7.65 -23.27 27.58
CA ASP A 449 6.75 -24.02 28.45
C ASP A 449 5.27 -23.88 28.02
N CYS A 450 4.95 -22.97 27.08
CA CYS A 450 3.60 -22.75 26.58
C CYS A 450 3.31 -23.58 25.32
N PRO A 451 2.14 -24.24 25.24
CA PRO A 451 1.71 -24.90 24.00
C PRO A 451 1.33 -23.86 22.92
N PRO A 452 1.21 -24.27 21.65
CA PRO A 452 0.63 -23.44 20.61
C PRO A 452 -0.82 -23.06 20.91
N SER A 453 -1.28 -21.92 20.38
CA SER A 453 -2.64 -21.42 20.54
C SER A 453 -3.65 -22.40 19.91
N PRO A 454 -4.72 -22.77 20.63
CA PRO A 454 -5.72 -23.71 20.13
C PRO A 454 -6.49 -23.24 18.89
N PHE A 455 -6.45 -21.94 18.55
CA PHE A 455 -7.28 -21.35 17.50
C PHE A 455 -6.63 -21.33 16.13
N ASP A 456 -5.30 -21.27 16.05
CA ASP A 456 -4.54 -21.09 14.81
C ASP A 456 -3.11 -21.68 14.86
N GLY A 457 -2.70 -22.30 15.97
CA GLY A 457 -1.37 -22.86 16.14
C GLY A 457 -0.25 -21.84 16.36
N ALA A 458 -0.56 -20.55 16.56
CA ALA A 458 0.45 -19.53 16.86
C ALA A 458 1.17 -19.81 18.19
N PRO A 459 2.48 -19.52 18.34
CA PRO A 459 3.18 -19.69 19.60
C PRO A 459 2.65 -18.71 20.65
N MET A 460 2.17 -19.21 21.78
CA MET A 460 1.82 -18.38 22.94
C MET A 460 3.07 -17.92 23.68
N ILE A 461 2.96 -16.78 24.37
CA ILE A 461 4.02 -16.16 25.17
C ILE A 461 3.78 -16.45 26.65
N CYS A 462 4.84 -16.60 27.42
CA CYS A 462 4.77 -16.70 28.87
C CYS A 462 4.77 -15.30 29.50
N ASP A 463 3.72 -14.93 30.25
CA ASP A 463 3.78 -13.75 31.11
C ASP A 463 4.58 -14.08 32.40
N PRO A 464 5.77 -13.49 32.61
CA PRO A 464 6.56 -13.76 33.80
C PRO A 464 6.00 -13.13 35.09
N ALA A 465 4.94 -12.31 35.02
CA ALA A 465 4.31 -11.69 36.19
C ALA A 465 3.24 -12.58 36.83
N SER A 466 2.36 -13.19 36.03
CA SER A 466 1.36 -14.18 36.47
C SER A 466 1.86 -15.64 36.41
N GLY A 467 2.81 -15.92 35.51
CA GLY A 467 3.19 -17.28 35.12
C GLY A 467 2.23 -17.91 34.09
N ALA A 468 1.24 -17.18 33.57
CA ALA A 468 0.27 -17.71 32.61
C ALA A 468 0.78 -17.66 31.17
N CYS A 469 0.31 -18.58 30.33
CA CYS A 469 0.45 -18.49 28.89
C CYS A 469 -0.63 -17.54 28.33
N VAL A 470 -0.23 -16.66 27.41
CA VAL A 470 -1.09 -15.67 26.78
C VAL A 470 -0.92 -15.72 25.26
N ASP A 471 -2.04 -15.60 24.54
CA ASP A 471 -2.06 -15.46 23.09
C ASP A 471 -1.75 -13.99 22.73
N PRO A 472 -0.64 -13.67 22.03
CA PRO A 472 -0.33 -12.29 21.63
C PRO A 472 -1.35 -11.69 20.65
N GLY A 473 -2.16 -12.51 19.98
CA GLY A 473 -3.31 -12.07 19.19
C GLY A 473 -4.52 -11.61 20.02
N GLY A 474 -4.45 -11.65 21.36
CA GLY A 474 -5.50 -11.16 22.25
C GLY A 474 -6.72 -12.08 22.37
N LYS A 475 -6.60 -13.34 21.95
CA LYS A 475 -7.66 -14.36 22.06
C LYS A 475 -7.57 -15.05 23.42
N CYS A 476 -8.68 -15.12 24.15
CA CYS A 476 -8.78 -15.87 25.39
C CYS A 476 -9.84 -16.97 25.25
N ASP A 477 -9.46 -18.22 25.51
CA ASP A 477 -10.42 -19.32 25.74
C ASP A 477 -10.75 -19.49 27.24
N GLY A 478 -9.97 -18.84 28.12
CA GLY A 478 -10.10 -18.97 29.58
C GLY A 478 -9.47 -20.24 30.15
N VAL A 479 -8.78 -21.05 29.34
CA VAL A 479 -8.14 -22.31 29.77
C VAL A 479 -6.69 -22.37 29.31
N THR A 480 -6.45 -22.32 28.00
CA THR A 480 -5.13 -22.40 27.38
C THR A 480 -4.45 -21.01 27.32
N ALA A 481 -5.25 -19.97 27.05
CA ALA A 481 -4.86 -18.55 27.10
C ALA A 481 -5.71 -17.81 28.15
N MET A 482 -5.06 -17.35 29.23
CA MET A 482 -5.76 -16.72 30.36
C MET A 482 -5.86 -15.19 30.26
N CYS A 483 -7.08 -14.68 30.21
CA CYS A 483 -7.38 -13.26 30.41
C CYS A 483 -7.32 -12.88 31.91
N PRO A 484 -6.85 -11.67 32.28
CA PRO A 484 -6.87 -11.18 33.68
C PRO A 484 -8.29 -10.97 34.23
N SER A 485 -8.88 -12.03 34.79
CA SER A 485 -10.14 -12.08 35.58
C SER A 485 -11.21 -11.02 35.24
N GLY A 486 -11.87 -11.18 34.10
CA GLY A 486 -13.05 -10.42 33.70
C GLY A 486 -13.38 -10.65 32.23
N GLU A 487 -14.64 -10.49 31.82
CA GLU A 487 -15.00 -10.44 30.41
C GLU A 487 -14.54 -9.09 29.83
N CYS A 488 -13.31 -9.06 29.32
CA CYS A 488 -12.82 -7.95 28.52
C CYS A 488 -13.53 -7.94 27.17
N ALA A 489 -14.72 -7.33 27.11
CA ALA A 489 -15.33 -6.92 25.85
C ALA A 489 -14.29 -6.15 25.03
N THR A 490 -14.03 -6.60 23.81
CA THR A 490 -12.96 -5.99 23.01
C THR A 490 -13.42 -4.62 22.52
N LEU A 491 -12.46 -3.72 22.24
CA LEU A 491 -12.79 -2.43 21.62
C LEU A 491 -13.51 -2.62 20.26
N LEU A 492 -13.35 -3.79 19.63
CA LEU A 492 -14.01 -4.20 18.39
C LEU A 492 -15.51 -4.45 18.57
N ASP A 493 -15.92 -5.05 19.70
CA ASP A 493 -17.33 -5.30 20.04
C ASP A 493 -18.10 -3.98 20.27
N ALA A 494 -17.44 -2.98 20.86
CA ALA A 494 -18.00 -1.65 21.06
C ALA A 494 -18.02 -0.80 19.77
N ALA A 495 -17.17 -1.11 18.79
CA ALA A 495 -16.98 -0.31 17.56
C ALA A 495 -17.76 -0.83 16.33
N GLY A 496 -18.23 -2.08 16.32
CA GLY A 496 -19.24 -2.55 15.37
C GLY A 496 -18.76 -2.75 13.93
N GLY A 497 -17.57 -3.30 13.71
CA GLY A 497 -17.10 -3.69 12.37
C GLY A 497 -15.72 -4.34 12.40
N GLY A 498 -15.61 -5.60 11.95
CA GLY A 498 -14.37 -6.37 12.03
C GLY A 498 -13.36 -6.08 10.91
N VAL A 499 -12.11 -5.85 11.28
CA VAL A 499 -10.91 -5.97 10.43
C VAL A 499 -9.81 -6.64 11.26
N PRO A 500 -9.14 -7.71 10.81
CA PRO A 500 -8.06 -8.35 11.56
C PRO A 500 -6.78 -7.51 11.55
N ILE A 501 -6.06 -7.50 12.67
CA ILE A 501 -4.77 -6.79 12.82
C ILE A 501 -3.61 -7.82 12.71
N PRO A 502 -2.55 -7.56 11.92
CA PRO A 502 -1.38 -8.45 11.83
C PRO A 502 -0.57 -8.53 13.14
N PRO A 503 0.05 -9.69 13.45
CA PRO A 503 0.59 -9.99 14.79
C PRO A 503 1.90 -9.28 15.16
N GLU A 504 2.56 -8.55 14.25
CA GLU A 504 3.89 -7.96 14.49
C GLU A 504 3.87 -6.65 15.31
N LEU A 505 2.71 -6.23 15.83
CA LEU A 505 2.50 -4.86 16.35
C LEU A 505 2.74 -4.65 17.86
N LEU A 506 2.95 -5.70 18.66
CA LEU A 506 2.96 -5.61 20.14
C LEU A 506 4.37 -5.56 20.76
N GLY A 507 5.16 -4.57 20.33
CA GLY A 507 6.50 -4.28 20.85
C GLY A 507 6.54 -3.21 21.95
N GLY A 508 5.69 -3.29 22.98
CA GLY A 508 5.64 -2.30 24.06
C GLY A 508 4.67 -2.64 25.19
N THR A 509 4.92 -2.09 26.39
CA THR A 509 4.12 -2.33 27.61
C THR A 509 2.62 -2.15 27.39
N GLY A 510 1.85 -3.24 27.51
CA GLY A 510 0.42 -3.26 27.22
C GLY A 510 -0.42 -2.34 28.12
N ILE A 511 -1.47 -1.76 27.52
CA ILE A 511 -2.45 -0.91 28.20
C ILE A 511 -3.39 -1.80 29.03
N PRO A 512 -3.65 -1.52 30.32
CA PRO A 512 -4.63 -2.27 31.09
C PRO A 512 -6.06 -1.98 30.60
N GLY A 513 -6.84 -3.03 30.33
CA GLY A 513 -8.24 -2.93 29.94
C GLY A 513 -9.16 -2.52 31.11
N PHE A 514 -10.39 -2.08 30.77
CA PHE A 514 -11.40 -1.61 31.72
C PHE A 514 -12.59 -2.57 31.78
N CYS A 515 -13.20 -2.73 32.96
CA CYS A 515 -14.37 -3.57 33.14
C CYS A 515 -15.67 -2.76 32.95
N VAL A 516 -16.52 -3.20 32.04
CA VAL A 516 -17.91 -2.72 31.86
C VAL A 516 -18.82 -3.29 32.96
N CYS A 517 -19.87 -2.57 33.34
CA CYS A 517 -20.84 -3.02 34.35
C CYS A 517 -22.31 -2.71 33.98
N ASP A 518 -23.22 -3.60 34.39
CA ASP A 518 -24.66 -3.45 34.22
C ASP A 518 -25.22 -2.43 35.25
N PRO A 519 -25.83 -1.32 34.80
CA PRO A 519 -26.38 -0.31 35.70
C PRO A 519 -27.55 -0.81 36.57
N ALA A 520 -28.18 -1.93 36.21
CA ALA A 520 -29.23 -2.59 37.01
C ALA A 520 -28.67 -3.47 38.15
N GLN A 521 -27.40 -3.86 38.08
CA GLN A 521 -26.72 -4.71 39.09
C GLN A 521 -25.72 -3.92 39.94
N GLY A 522 -25.12 -2.86 39.38
CA GLY A 522 -24.29 -1.89 40.10
C GLY A 522 -22.99 -2.46 40.66
N ASP A 523 -22.50 -1.87 41.75
CA ASP A 523 -21.19 -2.18 42.36
C ASP A 523 -20.95 -3.67 42.70
N ALA A 524 -21.99 -4.51 42.74
CA ALA A 524 -21.86 -5.95 42.96
C ALA A 524 -21.12 -6.70 41.83
N GLN A 525 -21.02 -6.11 40.63
CA GLN A 525 -20.21 -6.64 39.52
C GLN A 525 -18.77 -6.13 39.52
N CYS A 526 -18.46 -5.09 40.29
CA CYS A 526 -17.15 -4.46 40.29
C CYS A 526 -16.18 -5.12 41.29
N PRO A 527 -14.88 -5.26 40.95
CA PRO A 527 -13.84 -5.63 41.91
C PRO A 527 -13.86 -4.78 43.18
N SER A 528 -13.54 -5.41 44.32
CA SER A 528 -13.66 -4.81 45.65
C SER A 528 -12.87 -3.50 45.79
N GLY A 529 -13.58 -2.36 45.84
CA GLY A 529 -13.00 -1.02 45.91
C GLY A 529 -13.25 -0.14 44.68
N LEU A 530 -13.91 -0.68 43.65
CA LEU A 530 -14.43 0.05 42.50
C LEU A 530 -15.97 0.17 42.59
N SER A 531 -16.53 1.22 41.99
CA SER A 531 -17.99 1.42 41.84
C SER A 531 -18.38 1.52 40.37
N CYS A 532 -19.61 1.12 40.03
CA CYS A 532 -20.14 1.13 38.67
C CYS A 532 -20.67 2.53 38.32
N VAL A 533 -19.98 3.24 37.43
CA VAL A 533 -20.25 4.67 37.16
C VAL A 533 -21.09 4.85 35.90
N GLN A 534 -22.26 5.48 36.05
CA GLN A 534 -23.32 5.51 35.03
C GLN A 534 -23.49 6.86 34.30
N ASP A 535 -22.79 7.92 34.73
CA ASP A 535 -22.90 9.28 34.20
C ASP A 535 -21.51 9.92 34.08
N GLN A 536 -21.25 10.62 32.97
CA GLN A 536 -19.97 11.30 32.71
C GLN A 536 -19.57 12.27 33.84
N THR A 537 -20.56 12.90 34.47
CA THR A 537 -20.39 13.82 35.61
C THR A 537 -19.81 13.10 36.83
N GLN A 538 -20.21 11.85 37.08
CA GLN A 538 -19.66 11.03 38.16
C GLN A 538 -18.28 10.47 37.80
N ALA A 539 -18.06 10.06 36.54
CA ALA A 539 -16.77 9.55 36.08
C ALA A 539 -15.68 10.61 36.22
N LEU A 540 -15.97 11.85 35.79
CA LEU A 540 -15.11 13.01 35.98
C LEU A 540 -14.88 13.31 37.48
N LEU A 541 -15.89 13.15 38.34
CA LEU A 541 -15.74 13.39 39.77
C LEU A 541 -14.87 12.34 40.47
N CYS A 542 -14.93 11.07 40.05
CA CYS A 542 -14.03 10.01 40.55
C CYS A 542 -12.60 10.19 40.01
N ALA A 543 -12.43 10.58 38.75
CA ALA A 543 -11.12 10.94 38.19
C ALA A 543 -10.46 12.10 38.97
N LEU A 544 -11.22 13.15 39.28
CA LEU A 544 -10.74 14.32 40.04
C LEU A 544 -10.48 14.05 41.53
N THR A 545 -10.95 12.93 42.10
CA THR A 545 -10.81 12.62 43.53
C THR A 545 -9.90 11.43 43.84
N SER A 546 -9.62 10.55 42.86
CA SER A 546 -8.74 9.38 43.03
C SER A 546 -7.25 9.74 43.06
N GLY A 547 -6.83 10.85 42.46
CA GLY A 547 -5.51 11.47 42.64
C GLY A 547 -4.33 10.76 41.96
N GLY A 548 -4.54 9.59 41.34
CA GLY A 548 -3.65 8.99 40.34
C GLY A 548 -4.19 9.29 38.95
N GLY A 549 -3.36 9.86 38.08
CA GLY A 549 -3.80 10.28 36.75
C GLY A 549 -3.46 9.27 35.66
N ASP A 550 -4.48 8.83 34.94
CA ASP A 550 -4.43 8.59 33.49
C ASP A 550 -5.74 9.15 32.92
N PHE A 551 -5.66 10.27 32.20
CA PHE A 551 -6.84 11.04 31.77
C PHE A 551 -7.37 10.58 30.39
N GLU A 552 -6.52 9.92 29.61
CA GLU A 552 -6.70 9.60 28.20
C GLU A 552 -7.54 8.32 28.01
N SER A 553 -7.24 7.30 28.81
CA SER A 553 -8.03 6.07 28.97
C SER A 553 -9.48 6.35 29.39
N LEU A 554 -9.65 7.23 30.38
CA LEU A 554 -10.96 7.62 30.91
C LEU A 554 -11.77 8.41 29.86
N PHE A 555 -11.10 9.13 28.95
CA PHE A 555 -11.76 9.86 27.85
C PHE A 555 -12.29 8.92 26.76
N GLN A 556 -11.58 7.85 26.41
CA GLN A 556 -12.04 6.87 25.41
C GLN A 556 -13.30 6.13 25.89
N SER A 557 -13.35 5.74 27.16
CA SER A 557 -14.53 5.10 27.76
C SER A 557 -15.77 6.01 27.81
N LEU A 558 -15.62 7.33 27.71
CA LEU A 558 -16.74 8.28 27.75
C LEU A 558 -17.45 8.45 26.39
N LEU A 559 -16.84 7.98 25.29
CA LEU A 559 -17.42 8.04 23.95
C LEU A 559 -18.40 6.88 23.67
N GLY A 560 -18.19 5.72 24.30
CA GLY A 560 -19.17 4.63 24.36
C GLY A 560 -20.14 4.85 25.52
N GLN A 561 -21.46 4.76 25.29
CA GLN A 561 -22.48 5.00 26.33
C GLN A 561 -22.70 3.79 27.26
N GLN A 562 -21.63 3.23 27.84
CA GLN A 562 -21.71 2.06 28.74
C GLN A 562 -21.05 2.35 30.10
N PRO A 563 -21.67 1.94 31.23
CA PRO A 563 -21.08 2.13 32.55
C PRO A 563 -19.83 1.27 32.77
N VAL A 564 -18.88 1.79 33.56
CA VAL A 564 -17.60 1.11 33.86
C VAL A 564 -17.26 1.17 35.35
N CYS A 565 -16.49 0.19 35.81
CA CYS A 565 -16.00 0.10 37.19
C CYS A 565 -14.80 1.04 37.42
N LEU A 566 -14.97 2.09 38.21
CA LEU A 566 -13.92 3.09 38.51
C LEU A 566 -13.61 3.19 40.02
N PRO A 567 -12.39 3.60 40.42
CA PRO A 567 -11.98 3.75 41.82
C PRO A 567 -12.58 5.02 42.46
N CYS A 568 -13.88 5.01 42.69
CA CYS A 568 -14.61 6.08 43.35
C CYS A 568 -14.43 5.99 44.89
N GLY A 569 -13.60 6.88 45.45
CA GLY A 569 -13.44 6.97 46.90
C GLY A 569 -14.76 7.29 47.61
N SER A 570 -15.13 6.50 48.63
CA SER A 570 -16.38 6.66 49.38
C SER A 570 -16.38 7.93 50.25
N GLY A 571 -16.68 9.08 49.62
CA GLY A 571 -16.49 10.44 50.13
C GLY A 571 -17.35 10.81 51.34
N GLY A 572 -16.89 10.46 52.54
CA GLY A 572 -17.51 10.88 53.79
C GLY A 572 -17.39 12.39 54.08
N SER A 573 -18.48 13.12 53.88
CA SER A 573 -18.80 14.38 54.59
C SER A 573 -17.87 15.60 54.39
N GLY A 574 -17.97 16.21 53.20
CA GLY A 574 -18.13 17.67 53.10
C GLY A 574 -16.90 18.55 52.88
N ILE A 575 -16.91 19.30 51.76
CA ILE A 575 -16.06 20.47 51.51
C ILE A 575 -17.00 21.68 51.24
N PRO A 576 -16.89 22.80 51.97
CA PRO A 576 -17.82 23.92 51.84
C PRO A 576 -17.32 25.02 50.88
N GLY A 577 -18.05 25.20 49.77
CA GLY A 577 -18.29 26.52 49.15
C GLY A 577 -17.15 27.22 48.41
N LEU A 578 -17.25 27.25 47.08
CA LEU A 578 -16.79 28.37 46.25
C LEU A 578 -17.98 28.88 45.42
N PRO A 579 -18.10 30.20 45.16
CA PRO A 579 -19.18 30.78 44.36
C PRO A 579 -18.87 30.75 42.85
N PHE A 580 -19.93 30.90 42.06
CA PHE A 580 -19.87 31.30 40.64
C PHE A 580 -19.62 32.82 40.52
#